data_AF-A0ABD1WMZ8-F1
#
_entry.id   AF-A0ABD1WMZ8-F1
#
_cell.length_a   1.000
_cell.length_b   1.000
_cell.length_c   1.000
_cell.angle_alpha   90.00
_cell.angle_beta   90.00
_cell.angle_gamma   90.00
#
_symmetry.space_group_name_H-M   'P 1'
#
loop_
_entity.id
_entity.type
_entity.pdbx_description
1 polymer ?
#
loop_
_entity_poly.entity_id
_entity_poly.type
_entity_poly.pdbx_seq_one_letter_code
_entity_poly.pdbx_strand_id
1 'polypeptide(L)'
;MERQRILKDPKAIISTTFVSFNSKWGAAVCAQTQKSKNPTLWLTNWAPEPQDVYWKNLYIPFVSLSIRKLVISLLVFDLVFFYMIPIAFVQSLANLKGLERVDPFLKSLIEW
;
A
#
# COMPACT_ATOMS: atom_id res chain seq x y z
N MET A 1 -23.78 -13.79 23.36
CA MET A 1 -24.30 -14.80 22.40
C MET A 1 -23.54 -14.82 21.09
N GLU A 2 -23.15 -13.67 20.54
CA GLU A 2 -22.46 -13.55 19.24
C GLU A 2 -21.10 -14.25 19.16
N ARG A 3 -20.24 -14.11 20.18
CA ARG A 3 -18.94 -14.81 20.26
C ARG A 3 -19.07 -16.33 20.11
N GLN A 4 -20.08 -16.94 20.72
CA GLN A 4 -20.31 -18.38 20.65
C GLN A 4 -20.82 -18.84 19.27
N ARG A 5 -21.45 -17.94 18.50
CA ARG A 5 -21.83 -18.21 17.12
C ARG A 5 -20.62 -18.14 16.20
N ILE A 6 -19.77 -17.12 16.35
CA ILE A 6 -18.55 -16.94 15.56
C ILE A 6 -17.57 -18.11 15.77
N LEU A 7 -17.38 -18.55 17.01
CA LEU A 7 -16.50 -19.70 17.32
C LEU A 7 -16.98 -21.02 16.71
N LYS A 8 -18.27 -21.13 16.38
CA LYS A 8 -18.87 -22.33 15.76
C LYS A 8 -18.97 -22.22 14.24
N ASP A 9 -18.72 -21.04 13.65
CA ASP A 9 -18.81 -20.83 12.22
C ASP A 9 -17.48 -21.19 11.55
N PRO A 10 -17.41 -22.26 10.74
CA PRO A 10 -16.19 -22.66 10.04
C PRO A 10 -15.71 -21.60 9.04
N LYS A 11 -16.60 -20.70 8.57
CA LYS A 11 -16.23 -19.61 7.65
C LYS A 11 -15.51 -18.46 8.36
N ALA A 12 -15.59 -18.39 9.69
CA ALA A 12 -14.87 -17.40 10.48
C ALA A 12 -13.38 -17.75 10.69
N ILE A 13 -12.97 -18.97 10.32
CA ILE A 13 -11.59 -19.43 10.44
C ILE A 13 -10.79 -18.90 9.25
N ILE A 14 -9.79 -18.07 9.55
CA ILE A 14 -8.89 -17.49 8.55
C ILE A 14 -7.58 -18.30 8.45
N SER A 15 -6.93 -18.28 7.30
CA SER A 15 -5.65 -18.98 7.05
C SER A 15 -4.43 -18.19 7.56
N THR A 16 -4.57 -17.53 8.71
CA THR A 16 -3.53 -16.71 9.34
C THR A 16 -3.58 -16.97 10.84
N THR A 17 -2.43 -17.13 11.48
CA THR A 17 -2.37 -17.37 12.93
C THR A 17 -1.19 -16.66 13.57
N PHE A 18 -1.30 -16.36 14.86
CA PHE A 18 -0.20 -15.85 15.67
C PHE A 18 0.40 -17.01 16.46
N VAL A 19 1.74 -17.13 16.42
CA VAL A 19 2.47 -18.19 17.11
C VAL A 19 3.42 -17.54 18.12
N SER A 20 3.36 -17.99 19.38
CA SER A 20 4.26 -17.56 20.44
C SER A 20 5.32 -18.62 20.72
N PHE A 21 6.52 -18.20 21.07
CA PHE A 21 7.64 -19.06 21.44
C PHE A 21 8.12 -18.78 22.86
N ASN A 22 8.62 -19.80 23.55
CA ASN A 22 9.20 -19.66 24.88
C ASN A 22 10.53 -18.89 24.88
N SER A 23 11.17 -18.75 23.71
CA SER A 23 12.43 -18.01 23.54
C SER A 23 12.34 -17.04 22.38
N LYS A 24 12.87 -15.83 22.57
CA LYS A 24 12.99 -14.79 21.53
C LYS A 24 13.83 -15.28 20.35
N TRP A 25 14.88 -16.06 20.62
CA TRP A 25 15.73 -16.64 19.58
C TRP A 25 14.95 -17.62 18.70
N GLY A 26 14.11 -18.47 19.30
CA GLY A 26 13.24 -19.39 18.56
C GLY A 26 12.24 -18.67 17.66
N ALA A 27 11.65 -17.57 18.17
CA ALA A 27 10.78 -16.71 17.36
C ALA A 27 11.53 -16.07 16.19
N ALA A 28 12.74 -15.57 16.44
CA ALA A 28 13.58 -14.95 15.42
C ALA A 28 13.96 -15.91 14.30
N VAL A 29 14.40 -17.12 14.65
CA VAL A 29 14.71 -18.17 13.68
C VAL A 29 13.46 -18.57 12.91
N CYS A 30 12.30 -18.66 13.56
CA CYS A 30 11.04 -18.98 12.87
C CYS A 30 10.64 -17.92 11.83
N ALA A 31 10.75 -16.64 12.17
CA ALA A 31 10.39 -15.54 11.29
C ALA A 31 11.35 -15.35 10.10
N GLN A 32 12.58 -15.86 10.20
CA GLN A 32 13.61 -15.69 9.15
C GLN A 32 13.79 -16.90 8.24
N THR A 33 13.25 -18.07 8.61
CA THR A 33 13.51 -19.32 7.88
C THR A 33 12.30 -19.75 7.06
N GLN A 34 12.55 -20.18 5.83
CA GLN A 34 11.56 -20.85 4.99
C GLN A 34 11.12 -22.17 5.64
N LYS A 35 9.82 -22.34 5.92
CA LYS A 35 9.29 -23.54 6.58
C LYS A 35 8.86 -24.64 5.63
N SER A 36 8.51 -24.30 4.39
CA SER A 36 8.00 -25.25 3.39
C SER A 36 8.80 -25.18 2.09
N LYS A 37 8.76 -26.26 1.30
CA LYS A 37 9.29 -26.27 -0.08
C LYS A 37 8.58 -25.24 -0.96
N ASN A 38 7.28 -25.04 -0.74
CA ASN A 38 6.51 -24.03 -1.45
C ASN A 38 6.66 -22.68 -0.73
N PRO A 39 7.25 -21.65 -1.38
CA PRO A 39 7.48 -20.33 -0.78
C PRO A 39 6.20 -19.54 -0.48
N THR A 40 5.05 -19.93 -1.04
CA THR A 40 3.77 -19.24 -0.84
C THR A 40 2.97 -19.79 0.34
N LEU A 41 3.40 -20.93 0.90
CA LEU A 41 2.75 -21.58 2.04
C LEU A 41 3.59 -21.36 3.29
N TRP A 42 2.91 -21.18 4.44
CA TRP A 42 3.57 -20.97 5.74
C TRP A 42 4.50 -19.75 5.76
N LEU A 43 4.03 -18.63 5.19
CA LEU A 43 4.76 -17.37 5.21
C LEU A 43 4.82 -16.84 6.64
N THR A 44 6.04 -16.69 7.18
CA THR A 44 6.27 -16.18 8.53
C THR A 44 6.76 -14.74 8.46
N ASN A 45 6.21 -13.89 9.33
CA ASN A 45 6.65 -12.51 9.50
C ASN A 45 6.66 -12.18 10.99
N TRP A 46 7.42 -11.16 11.35
CA TRP A 46 7.38 -10.61 12.70
C TRP A 46 5.99 -10.06 12.99
N ALA A 47 5.37 -10.54 14.07
CA ALA A 47 4.07 -10.03 14.49
C ALA A 47 4.25 -8.59 15.01
N PRO A 48 3.42 -7.64 14.55
CA PRO A 48 3.42 -6.29 15.08
C PRO A 48 2.83 -6.26 16.50
N GLU A 49 2.95 -5.12 17.17
CA GLU A 49 2.30 -4.91 18.46
C GLU A 49 0.77 -5.08 18.32
N PRO A 50 0.05 -5.64 19.32
CA PRO A 50 -1.39 -5.92 19.20
C PRO A 50 -2.26 -4.72 18.81
N GLN A 51 -1.82 -3.50 19.14
CA GLN A 51 -2.52 -2.26 18.79
C GLN A 51 -2.29 -1.84 17.33
N ASP A 52 -1.13 -2.20 16.75
CA ASP A 52 -0.76 -1.91 15.37
C ASP A 52 -1.30 -2.97 14.38
N VAL A 53 -1.97 -4.01 14.88
CA VAL A 53 -2.60 -5.03 14.03
C VAL A 53 -3.88 -4.47 13.39
N TYR A 54 -3.86 -4.33 12.07
CA TYR A 54 -5.08 -4.02 11.31
C TYR A 54 -5.90 -5.29 11.02
N TRP A 55 -6.75 -5.68 11.98
CA TRP A 55 -7.51 -6.94 12.00
C TRP A 55 -8.32 -7.22 10.73
N LYS A 56 -8.91 -6.19 10.11
CA LYS A 56 -9.73 -6.34 8.89
C LYS A 56 -8.94 -6.88 7.69
N ASN A 57 -7.62 -6.72 7.69
CA ASN A 57 -6.75 -7.09 6.57
C ASN A 57 -6.18 -8.52 6.70
N LEU A 58 -6.36 -9.19 7.86
CA LEU A 58 -5.83 -10.53 8.12
C LEU A 58 -6.50 -11.65 7.32
N TYR A 59 -7.75 -11.43 6.88
CA TYR A 59 -8.54 -12.38 6.10
C TYR A 59 -8.14 -12.45 4.62
N ILE A 60 -7.32 -11.50 4.14
CA ILE A 60 -7.11 -11.33 2.70
C ILE A 60 -6.19 -12.44 2.16
N PRO A 61 -6.64 -13.21 1.15
CA PRO A 61 -5.84 -14.29 0.59
C PRO A 61 -4.67 -13.73 -0.24
N PHE A 62 -3.55 -14.47 -0.24
CA PHE A 62 -2.29 -14.04 -0.86
C PHE A 62 -2.43 -13.62 -2.33
N VAL A 63 -3.20 -14.38 -3.14
CA VAL A 63 -3.40 -14.07 -4.57
C VAL A 63 -4.07 -12.70 -4.76
N SER A 64 -5.04 -12.37 -3.91
CA SER A 64 -5.73 -11.08 -3.99
C SER A 64 -4.83 -9.90 -3.61
N LEU A 65 -3.82 -10.12 -2.76
CA LEU A 65 -2.82 -9.09 -2.44
C LEU A 65 -1.99 -8.73 -3.68
N SER A 66 -1.56 -9.73 -4.47
CA SER A 66 -0.78 -9.49 -5.69
C SER A 66 -1.58 -8.68 -6.72
N ILE A 67 -2.85 -9.03 -6.93
CA ILE A 67 -3.73 -8.30 -7.85
C ILE A 67 -3.94 -6.86 -7.36
N ARG A 68 -4.23 -6.67 -6.07
CA ARG A 68 -4.40 -5.32 -5.48
C ARG A 68 -3.15 -4.47 -5.63
N LYS A 69 -1.96 -5.04 -5.43
CA LYS A 69 -0.69 -4.33 -5.63
C LYS A 69 -0.53 -3.86 -7.08
N LEU A 70 -0.89 -4.69 -8.06
CA LEU A 70 -0.85 -4.32 -9.47
C LEU A 70 -1.83 -3.18 -9.76
N VAL A 71 -3.08 -3.30 -9.32
CA VAL A 71 -4.12 -2.26 -9.52
C VAL A 71 -3.70 -0.94 -8.87
N ILE A 72 -3.21 -0.96 -7.63
CA ILE A 72 -2.74 0.25 -6.95
C ILE A 72 -1.55 0.87 -7.70
N SER A 73 -0.62 0.06 -8.20
CA SER A 73 0.51 0.56 -8.97
C SER A 73 0.07 1.30 -10.24
N LEU A 74 -0.94 0.78 -10.94
CA LEU A 74 -1.51 1.45 -12.11
C LEU A 74 -2.20 2.77 -11.73
N LEU A 75 -3.02 2.75 -10.68
CA LEU A 75 -3.71 3.95 -10.20
C LEU A 75 -2.73 5.04 -9.75
N VAL A 76 -1.63 4.67 -9.08
CA VAL A 76 -0.60 5.63 -8.68
C VAL A 76 0.14 6.19 -9.90
N PHE A 77 0.43 5.35 -10.90
CA PHE A 77 1.02 5.82 -12.15
C PHE A 77 0.11 6.85 -12.86
N ASP A 78 -1.17 6.54 -12.99
CA ASP A 78 -2.15 7.45 -13.60
C ASP A 78 -2.27 8.75 -12.80
N LEU A 79 -2.32 8.65 -11.47
CA LEU A 79 -2.35 9.81 -10.58
C LEU A 79 -1.15 10.71 -10.83
N VAL A 80 0.07 10.16 -10.85
CA VAL A 80 1.29 10.94 -11.11
C VAL A 80 1.28 11.56 -12.50
N PHE A 81 0.86 10.81 -13.52
CA PHE A 81 0.76 11.32 -14.89
C PHE A 81 -0.20 12.51 -14.98
N PHE A 82 -1.41 12.40 -14.42
CA PHE A 82 -2.36 13.51 -14.41
C PHE A 82 -1.88 14.68 -13.56
N TYR A 83 -1.12 14.43 -12.49
CA TYR A 83 -0.54 15.47 -11.65
C TYR A 83 0.55 16.29 -12.36
N MET A 84 1.11 15.81 -13.48
CA MET A 84 2.03 16.59 -14.30
C MET A 84 1.37 17.83 -14.91
N ILE A 85 0.07 17.76 -15.23
CA ILE A 85 -0.69 18.86 -15.84
C ILE A 85 -0.76 20.11 -14.92
N PRO A 86 -1.24 20.01 -13.66
CA PRO A 86 -1.26 21.17 -12.77
C PRO A 86 0.15 21.64 -12.40
N ILE A 87 1.13 20.73 -12.29
CA ILE A 87 2.54 21.11 -12.04
C ILE A 87 3.04 21.99 -13.19
N ALA A 88 2.86 21.56 -14.44
CA ALA A 88 3.29 22.33 -15.60
C ALA A 88 2.56 23.69 -15.68
N PHE A 89 1.28 23.74 -15.34
CA PHE A 89 0.52 24.99 -15.28
C PHE A 89 1.07 25.97 -14.25
N VAL A 90 1.32 25.51 -13.01
CA VAL A 90 1.92 26.33 -11.95
C VAL A 90 3.33 26.77 -12.33
N GLN A 91 4.13 25.89 -12.92
CA GLN A 91 5.48 26.21 -13.38
C GLN A 91 5.49 27.25 -14.50
N SER A 92 4.53 27.18 -15.43
CA SER A 92 4.35 28.19 -16.49
C SER A 92 4.06 29.57 -15.90
N LEU A 93 3.14 29.65 -14.93
CA LEU A 93 2.83 30.90 -14.21
C LEU A 93 4.01 31.43 -13.38
N ALA A 94 4.85 30.55 -12.83
CA ALA A 94 6.04 30.97 -12.10
C ALA A 94 7.14 31.53 -13.03
N ASN A 95 7.17 31.13 -14.30
CA ASN A 95 8.21 31.51 -15.27
C ASN A 95 7.68 32.41 -16.40
N LEU A 96 6.90 33.44 -16.04
CA LEU A 96 6.26 34.38 -16.99
C LEU A 96 7.23 35.03 -17.98
N LYS A 97 8.47 35.32 -17.57
CA LYS A 97 9.51 35.92 -18.45
C LYS A 97 9.91 35.01 -19.62
N GLY A 98 9.80 33.68 -19.45
CA GLY A 98 10.05 32.72 -20.53
C GLY A 98 8.87 32.65 -21.52
N LEU A 99 7.64 32.81 -21.01
CA LEU A 99 6.41 32.75 -21.78
C LEU A 99 6.17 34.03 -22.60
N GLU A 100 6.56 35.19 -22.07
CA GLU A 100 6.52 36.50 -22.75
C GLU A 100 7.34 36.53 -24.05
N ARG A 101 8.41 35.73 -24.15
CA ARG A 101 9.22 35.60 -25.38
C ARG A 101 8.57 34.74 -26.46
N VAL A 102 7.65 33.86 -26.09
CA VAL A 102 7.03 32.87 -27.01
C VAL A 102 5.67 33.36 -27.49
N ASP A 103 4.91 34.07 -26.64
CA ASP A 103 3.63 34.67 -27.02
C ASP A 103 3.56 36.16 -26.60
N PRO A 104 3.69 37.11 -27.56
CA PRO A 104 3.64 38.55 -27.26
C PRO A 104 2.28 39.02 -26.72
N PHE A 105 1.23 38.18 -26.78
CA PHE A 105 -0.07 38.47 -26.18
C PHE A 105 0.00 38.68 -24.66
N LEU A 106 0.92 38.00 -23.97
CA LEU A 106 1.09 38.10 -22.52
C LEU A 106 1.72 39.42 -22.07
N LYS A 107 2.50 40.09 -22.94
CA LYS A 107 3.12 41.38 -22.64
C LYS A 107 2.05 42.46 -22.38
N SER A 108 0.98 42.44 -23.16
CA SER A 108 -0.16 43.35 -23.01
C SER A 108 -0.95 43.16 -21.71
N LEU A 109 -0.82 42.01 -21.04
CA LEU A 109 -1.54 41.70 -19.80
C LEU A 109 -0.73 42.03 -18.53
N ILE A 110 0.60 42.12 -18.65
CA ILE A 110 1.55 42.43 -17.57
C ILE A 110 1.86 43.93 -17.49
N GLU A 111 1.84 44.67 -18.61
CA GLU A 111 2.09 46.12 -18.65
C GLU A 111 0.87 46.99 -18.27
N TRP A 112 -0.16 46.43 -17.62
CA TRP A 112 -1.32 47.16 -17.10
C TRP A 112 -1.21 47.45 -15.60
#